data_AF-A0A1G5EXH4-F1
#
_entry.id   AF-A0A1G5EXH4-F1
#
_cell.length_a   1.000
_cell.length_b   1.000
_cell.length_c   1.000
_cell.angle_alpha   90.00
_cell.angle_beta   90.00
_cell.angle_gamma   90.00
#
_symmetry.space_group_name_H-M   'P 1'
#
loop_
_entity.id
_entity.type
_entity.pdbx_description
1 polymer ?
#
loop_
_entity_poly.entity_id
_entity_poly.type
_entity_poly.pdbx_seq_one_letter_code
_entity_poly.pdbx_strand_id
1 'polypeptide(L)'
;MKAAAWLSLGLFLTGVGAAHAAELECDPSIKETGVPDALWIVFKSVINDHSYSVPCESLALVLRKLAGHSKTGGRRLEEDKPLNTQQAQGNLREALSNPEIRARIEKMQSEVKDENARLVYEAAILDEEGYYDARELKIQQLQQKLY
;
A
#
# COMPACT_ATOMS: atom_id res chain seq x y z
N MET A 1 -7.92 48.85 -51.89
CA MET A 1 -6.54 48.90 -51.37
C MET A 1 -6.62 49.13 -49.88
N LYS A 2 -5.93 48.30 -49.07
CA LYS A 2 -5.76 48.38 -47.59
C LYS A 2 -7.09 48.18 -46.80
N ALA A 3 -7.16 47.51 -45.66
CA ALA A 3 -6.16 47.31 -44.61
C ALA A 3 -6.28 45.94 -43.91
N ALA A 4 -5.11 45.45 -43.49
CA ALA A 4 -4.94 44.42 -42.49
C ALA A 4 -5.19 45.00 -41.10
N ALA A 5 -5.78 44.20 -40.24
CA ALA A 5 -5.55 44.11 -38.81
C ALA A 5 -6.56 43.08 -38.32
N TRP A 6 -6.14 42.06 -37.61
CA TRP A 6 -6.85 41.47 -36.47
C TRP A 6 -5.81 40.60 -35.76
N LEU A 7 -5.10 41.29 -34.87
CA LEU A 7 -4.15 40.75 -33.93
C LEU A 7 -4.94 40.30 -32.68
N SER A 8 -4.66 39.06 -32.27
CA SER A 8 -4.52 38.64 -30.87
C SER A 8 -5.79 38.59 -30.00
N LEU A 9 -6.27 37.37 -29.75
CA LEU A 9 -6.67 37.00 -28.39
C LEU A 9 -6.15 35.59 -28.11
N GLY A 10 -4.99 35.53 -27.47
CA GLY A 10 -4.36 34.28 -27.03
C GLY A 10 -5.19 33.66 -25.91
N LEU A 11 -5.73 32.47 -26.17
CA LEU A 11 -6.15 31.57 -25.11
C LEU A 11 -4.88 31.03 -24.43
N PHE A 12 -4.55 31.59 -23.28
CA PHE A 12 -3.68 30.93 -22.31
C PHE A 12 -4.43 29.72 -21.75
N LEU A 13 -4.27 28.57 -22.41
CA LEU A 13 -4.44 27.27 -21.79
C LEU A 13 -3.23 27.03 -20.88
N THR A 14 -3.24 27.63 -19.68
CA THR A 14 -2.37 27.15 -18.60
C THR A 14 -2.95 25.85 -18.06
N GLY A 15 -2.71 24.78 -18.81
CA GLY A 15 -2.63 23.45 -18.25
C GLY A 15 -1.37 23.33 -17.39
N VAL A 16 -1.33 22.24 -16.62
CA VAL A 16 -0.22 21.82 -15.76
C VAL A 16 -0.17 22.50 -14.39
N GLY A 17 -1.21 22.28 -13.60
CA GLY A 17 -1.01 22.07 -12.17
C GLY A 17 -0.42 20.66 -11.98
N ALA A 18 0.90 20.55 -12.01
CA ALA A 18 1.60 19.35 -11.63
C ALA A 18 1.18 18.97 -10.21
N ALA A 19 0.45 17.85 -10.07
CA ALA A 19 0.32 17.17 -8.82
C ALA A 19 1.75 16.85 -8.37
N HIS A 20 2.21 17.54 -7.33
CA HIS A 20 3.46 17.22 -6.68
C HIS A 20 3.27 15.81 -6.10
N ALA A 21 3.80 14.81 -6.80
CA ALA A 21 4.15 13.55 -6.18
C ALA A 21 5.24 13.90 -5.15
N ALA A 22 4.82 14.20 -3.93
CA ALA A 22 5.73 14.15 -2.80
C ALA A 22 6.19 12.69 -2.72
N GLU A 23 7.40 12.43 -3.23
CA GLU A 23 8.16 11.23 -2.92
C GLU A 23 8.42 11.25 -1.41
N LEU A 24 7.43 10.76 -0.67
CA LEU A 24 7.56 10.50 0.75
C LEU A 24 8.44 9.25 0.83
N GLU A 25 9.75 9.45 1.02
CA GLU A 25 10.65 8.36 1.38
C GLU A 25 10.07 7.69 2.63
N CYS A 26 9.46 6.53 2.45
CA CYS A 26 9.05 5.71 3.57
C CYS A 26 10.35 5.20 4.20
N ASP A 27 10.76 5.77 5.33
CA ASP A 27 11.82 5.23 6.18
C ASP A 27 11.16 4.33 7.24
N PRO A 28 10.96 3.03 6.96
CA PRO A 28 10.69 2.07 8.01
C PRO A 28 12.01 1.90 8.77
N SER A 29 12.20 2.65 9.86
CA SER A 29 13.29 2.44 10.81
C SER A 29 13.20 1.03 11.43
N ILE A 30 13.63 0.02 10.68
CA ILE A 30 13.70 -1.40 11.04
C ILE A 30 15.19 -1.72 11.14
N LYS A 31 15.64 -2.03 12.35
CA LYS A 31 17.04 -2.39 12.60
C LYS A 31 17.30 -3.78 12.03
N GLU A 32 18.35 -3.93 11.22
CA GLU A 32 18.80 -5.24 10.66
C GLU A 32 19.01 -6.30 11.76
N THR A 33 19.41 -5.87 12.95
CA THR A 33 19.72 -6.74 14.08
C THR A 33 18.44 -7.24 14.77
N GLY A 34 17.78 -8.24 14.20
CA GLY A 34 16.64 -8.92 14.85
C GLY A 34 15.54 -9.42 13.92
N VAL A 35 15.66 -9.19 12.61
CA VAL A 35 14.69 -9.62 11.59
C VAL A 35 15.21 -10.89 10.89
N PRO A 36 14.40 -11.95 10.69
CA PRO A 36 14.82 -13.11 9.91
C PRO A 36 15.18 -12.76 8.47
N ASP A 37 16.19 -13.44 7.89
CA ASP A 37 16.69 -13.16 6.53
C ASP A 37 15.59 -13.07 5.48
N ALA A 38 14.60 -13.96 5.56
CA ALA A 38 13.45 -13.99 4.66
C ALA A 38 12.64 -12.69 4.71
N LEU A 39 12.44 -12.14 5.91
CA LEU A 39 11.70 -10.90 6.10
C LEU A 39 12.54 -9.67 5.69
N TRP A 40 13.86 -9.72 5.87
CA TRP A 40 14.78 -8.69 5.36
C TRP A 40 14.74 -8.58 3.83
N ILE A 41 14.63 -9.71 3.13
CA ILE A 41 14.44 -9.74 1.67
C ILE A 41 13.14 -9.03 1.28
N VAL A 42 12.03 -9.28 1.99
CA VAL A 42 10.75 -8.59 1.73
C VAL A 42 10.89 -7.08 1.98
N PHE A 43 11.52 -6.66 3.07
CA PHE A 43 11.76 -5.24 3.34
C PHE A 43 12.54 -4.56 2.22
N LYS A 44 13.66 -5.17 1.80
CA LYS A 44 14.45 -4.64 0.69
C LYS A 44 13.67 -4.60 -0.61
N SER A 45 12.85 -5.63 -0.88
CA SER A 45 11.99 -5.67 -2.05
C SER A 45 11.04 -4.47 -2.05
N VAL A 46 10.30 -4.24 -0.97
CA VAL A 46 9.31 -3.16 -0.86
C VAL A 46 9.92 -1.77 -0.83
N ILE A 47 11.04 -1.55 -0.12
CA ILE A 47 11.66 -0.22 0.00
C ILE A 47 12.34 0.20 -1.31
N ASN A 48 12.94 -0.75 -2.04
CA ASN A 48 13.58 -0.47 -3.32
C ASN A 48 12.63 -0.61 -4.52
N ASP A 49 11.39 -1.05 -4.29
CA ASP A 49 10.37 -1.14 -5.33
C ASP A 49 9.68 0.21 -5.52
N HIS A 50 10.12 0.93 -6.54
CA HIS A 50 9.51 2.19 -6.97
C HIS A 50 8.34 1.98 -7.95
N SER A 51 7.92 0.74 -8.21
CA SER A 51 6.85 0.45 -9.18
C SER A 51 5.45 0.79 -8.67
N TYR A 52 5.24 0.83 -7.35
CA TYR A 52 3.95 1.13 -6.76
C TYR A 52 4.08 1.94 -5.46
N SER A 53 3.16 2.89 -5.24
CA SER A 53 3.13 3.72 -4.03
C SER A 53 1.83 3.56 -3.24
N VAL A 54 1.97 3.55 -1.92
CA VAL A 54 0.90 3.54 -0.92
C VAL A 54 1.25 4.56 0.17
N PRO A 55 0.30 5.00 1.00
CA PRO A 55 0.65 5.89 2.11
C PRO A 55 1.68 5.26 3.05
N CYS A 56 2.74 6.01 3.37
CA CYS A 56 3.83 5.50 4.20
C CYS A 56 3.39 5.10 5.61
N GLU A 57 2.35 5.72 6.17
CA GLU A 57 1.85 5.34 7.52
C GLU A 57 1.35 3.89 7.51
N SER A 58 0.50 3.54 6.54
CA SER A 58 -0.04 2.20 6.38
C SER A 58 1.05 1.19 6.03
N LEU A 59 1.98 1.56 5.14
CA LEU A 59 3.12 0.72 4.80
C LEU A 59 4.00 0.45 6.04
N ALA A 60 4.43 1.49 6.74
CA ALA A 60 5.26 1.36 7.93
C ALA A 60 4.58 0.58 9.06
N LEU A 61 3.25 0.67 9.17
CA LEU A 61 2.47 -0.14 10.11
C LEU A 61 2.50 -1.63 9.75
N VAL A 62 2.27 -1.98 8.48
CA VAL A 62 2.33 -3.37 7.98
C VAL A 62 3.74 -3.94 8.17
N LEU A 63 4.76 -3.17 7.78
CA LEU A 63 6.16 -3.55 7.91
C LEU A 63 6.55 -3.79 9.39
N ARG A 64 6.13 -2.91 10.31
CA ARG A 64 6.34 -3.12 11.75
C ARG A 64 5.61 -4.34 12.30
N LYS A 65 4.40 -4.64 11.83
CA LYS A 65 3.64 -5.84 12.21
C LYS A 65 4.27 -7.14 11.71
N LEU A 66 5.00 -7.10 10.60
CA LEU A 66 5.75 -8.26 10.12
C LEU A 66 7.02 -8.49 10.94
N ALA A 67 7.74 -7.41 11.29
CA ALA A 67 8.95 -7.47 12.12
C ALA A 67 8.66 -7.81 13.59
N GLY A 68 7.56 -7.29 14.13
CA GLY A 68 7.08 -7.65 15.44
C GLY A 68 6.38 -8.99 15.37
N HIS A 69 6.90 -10.01 16.07
CA HIS A 69 6.14 -11.23 16.40
C HIS A 69 4.87 -10.95 17.24
N SER A 70 4.53 -9.68 17.47
CA SER A 70 3.26 -9.22 18.03
C SER A 70 2.11 -9.80 17.22
N LYS A 71 1.31 -10.63 17.90
CA LYS A 71 0.08 -11.27 17.41
C LYS A 71 -0.70 -10.32 16.48
N THR A 72 -1.10 -10.84 15.33
CA THR A 72 -1.91 -10.14 14.31
C THR A 72 -3.24 -9.67 14.90
N GLY A 73 -3.25 -8.46 15.47
CA GLY A 73 -4.43 -7.79 16.03
C GLY A 73 -4.69 -6.47 15.32
N GLY A 74 -5.94 -6.22 14.91
CA GLY A 74 -6.39 -4.99 14.26
C GLY A 74 -5.99 -3.73 15.04
N ARG A 75 -5.85 -2.57 14.36
CA ARG A 75 -5.43 -1.26 14.91
C ARG A 75 -6.32 -0.72 16.07
N ARG A 76 -7.33 -1.50 16.49
CA ARG A 76 -8.28 -1.26 17.61
C ARG A 76 -8.76 -2.53 18.32
N LEU A 77 -8.22 -3.71 18.01
CA LEU A 77 -8.65 -4.93 18.67
C LEU A 77 -7.84 -5.09 19.95
N GLU A 78 -8.57 -5.16 21.06
CA GLU A 78 -8.14 -5.66 22.36
C GLU A 78 -6.92 -6.57 22.20
N GLU A 79 -5.81 -6.15 22.83
CA GLU A 79 -4.60 -6.96 22.95
C GLU A 79 -5.03 -8.41 23.25
N ASP A 80 -4.59 -9.35 22.42
CA ASP A 80 -4.76 -10.82 22.58
C ASP A 80 -5.94 -11.57 21.94
N LYS A 81 -6.77 -10.98 21.06
CA LYS A 81 -7.73 -11.81 20.30
C LYS A 81 -7.09 -12.45 19.04
N PRO A 82 -7.16 -13.79 18.88
CA PRO A 82 -6.71 -14.45 17.66
C PRO A 82 -7.55 -13.99 16.45
N LEU A 83 -6.93 -13.94 15.27
CA LEU A 83 -7.60 -13.53 14.03
C LEU A 83 -8.81 -14.43 13.74
N ASN A 84 -9.99 -13.83 13.61
CA ASN A 84 -11.17 -14.53 13.11
C ASN A 84 -11.09 -14.59 11.58
N THR A 85 -10.61 -15.71 11.03
CA THR A 85 -10.41 -15.89 9.59
C THR A 85 -11.70 -15.70 8.79
N GLN A 86 -12.86 -16.13 9.31
CA GLN A 86 -14.13 -16.00 8.60
C GLN A 86 -14.55 -14.54 8.46
N GLN A 87 -14.43 -13.77 9.55
CA GLN A 87 -14.69 -12.33 9.54
C GLN A 87 -13.71 -11.60 8.62
N ALA A 88 -12.42 -11.91 8.71
CA ALA A 88 -11.39 -11.31 7.86
C ALA A 88 -11.64 -11.58 6.37
N GLN A 89 -12.07 -12.79 6.00
CA GLN A 89 -12.49 -13.13 4.64
C GLN A 89 -13.78 -12.41 4.22
N GLY A 90 -14.69 -12.15 5.16
CA GLY A 90 -15.87 -11.29 4.93
C GLY A 90 -15.45 -9.88 4.57
N ASN A 91 -14.62 -9.26 5.40
CA ASN A 91 -14.11 -7.90 5.20
C ASN A 91 -13.29 -7.79 3.90
N LEU A 92 -12.52 -8.82 3.54
CA LEU A 92 -11.79 -8.83 2.27
C LEU A 92 -12.76 -8.84 1.07
N ARG A 93 -13.82 -9.65 1.12
CA ARG A 93 -14.84 -9.66 0.05
C ARG A 93 -15.57 -8.33 -0.04
N GLU A 94 -15.85 -7.70 1.10
CA GLU A 94 -16.44 -6.37 1.16
C GLU A 94 -15.50 -5.33 0.53
N ALA A 95 -14.22 -5.31 0.91
CA ALA A 95 -13.22 -4.42 0.32
C ALA A 95 -13.13 -4.58 -1.21
N LEU A 96 -13.13 -5.83 -1.70
CA LEU A 96 -13.07 -6.13 -3.13
C LEU A 96 -14.37 -5.84 -3.89
N SER A 97 -15.48 -5.61 -3.17
CA SER A 97 -16.72 -5.13 -3.78
C SER A 97 -16.68 -3.63 -4.10
N ASN A 98 -15.79 -2.87 -3.45
CA ASN A 98 -15.52 -1.49 -3.79
C ASN A 98 -14.64 -1.44 -5.07
N PRO A 99 -15.12 -0.83 -6.18
CA PRO A 99 -14.40 -0.79 -7.44
C PRO A 99 -13.08 -0.02 -7.37
N GLU A 100 -12.98 1.00 -6.50
CA GLU A 100 -11.75 1.80 -6.36
C GLU A 100 -10.64 0.98 -5.69
N ILE A 101 -10.96 0.30 -4.58
CA ILE A 101 -10.04 -0.60 -3.87
C ILE A 101 -9.61 -1.74 -4.79
N ARG A 102 -10.57 -2.36 -5.50
CA ARG A 102 -10.29 -3.43 -6.45
C ARG A 102 -9.34 -2.96 -7.56
N ALA A 103 -9.59 -1.80 -8.17
CA ALA A 103 -8.74 -1.26 -9.22
C ALA A 103 -7.31 -0.95 -8.72
N ARG A 104 -7.18 -0.44 -7.48
CA ARG A 104 -5.87 -0.21 -6.85
C ARG A 104 -5.11 -1.52 -6.64
N ILE A 105 -5.77 -2.56 -6.14
CA ILE A 105 -5.17 -3.89 -5.96
C ILE A 105 -4.77 -4.51 -7.30
N GLU A 106 -5.64 -4.46 -8.31
CA GLU A 106 -5.35 -4.99 -9.65
C GLU A 106 -4.17 -4.27 -10.31
N LYS A 107 -4.13 -2.94 -10.21
CA LYS A 107 -3.01 -2.14 -10.70
C LYS A 107 -1.70 -2.54 -10.02
N MET A 108 -1.69 -2.58 -8.69
CA MET A 108 -0.53 -3.00 -7.90
C MET A 108 -0.04 -4.39 -8.30
N GLN A 109 -0.96 -5.37 -8.48
CA GLN A 109 -0.60 -6.73 -8.89
C GLN A 109 0.05 -6.78 -10.29
N SER A 110 -0.29 -5.84 -11.17
CA SER A 110 0.32 -5.76 -12.52
C SER A 110 1.73 -5.15 -12.50
N GLU A 111 1.98 -4.21 -11.58
CA GLU A 111 3.21 -3.41 -11.48
C GLU A 111 4.26 -4.13 -10.61
N VAL A 112 3.88 -4.57 -9.41
CA VAL A 112 4.75 -5.26 -8.46
C VAL A 112 4.93 -6.71 -8.90
N LYS A 113 6.17 -7.19 -9.05
CA LYS A 113 6.45 -8.58 -9.50
C LYS A 113 6.66 -9.55 -8.36
N ASP A 114 7.23 -9.10 -7.25
CA ASP A 114 7.48 -9.92 -6.08
C ASP A 114 6.15 -10.20 -5.36
N GLU A 115 5.82 -11.49 -5.23
CA GLU A 115 4.56 -11.93 -4.62
C GLU A 115 4.47 -11.59 -3.12
N ASN A 116 5.60 -11.57 -2.42
CA ASN A 116 5.65 -11.19 -1.01
C ASN A 116 5.48 -9.67 -0.87
N ALA A 117 6.09 -8.89 -1.77
CA ALA A 117 5.86 -7.45 -1.83
C ALA A 117 4.39 -7.12 -2.14
N ARG A 118 3.75 -7.86 -3.05
CA ARG A 118 2.30 -7.72 -3.30
C ARG A 118 1.46 -7.86 -2.05
N LEU A 119 1.72 -8.88 -1.22
CA LEU A 119 0.99 -9.08 0.03
C LEU A 119 1.18 -7.90 1.01
N VAL A 120 2.37 -7.29 1.05
CA VAL A 120 2.62 -6.07 1.83
C VAL A 120 1.80 -4.90 1.32
N TYR A 121 1.80 -4.65 0.00
CA TYR A 121 1.05 -3.54 -0.58
C TYR A 121 -0.47 -3.75 -0.47
N GLU A 122 -0.99 -4.97 -0.66
CA GLU A 122 -2.41 -5.28 -0.43
C GLU A 122 -2.79 -5.01 1.02
N ALA A 123 -1.97 -5.43 1.97
CA ALA A 123 -2.19 -5.14 3.39
C ALA A 123 -2.20 -3.63 3.66
N ALA A 124 -1.31 -2.86 3.04
CA ALA A 124 -1.24 -1.40 3.20
C ALA A 124 -2.46 -0.69 2.60
N ILE A 125 -2.91 -1.10 1.40
CA ILE A 125 -4.15 -0.58 0.80
C ILE A 125 -5.34 -0.88 1.72
N LEU A 126 -5.46 -2.09 2.24
CA LEU A 126 -6.55 -2.47 3.15
C LEU A 126 -6.49 -1.73 4.49
N ASP A 127 -5.30 -1.38 4.98
CA ASP A 127 -5.13 -0.55 6.18
C ASP A 127 -5.67 0.87 5.97
N GLU A 128 -5.26 1.49 4.87
CA GLU A 128 -5.66 2.86 4.49
C GLU A 128 -7.19 2.96 4.40
N GLU A 129 -7.82 1.95 3.80
CA GLU A 129 -9.27 1.90 3.57
C GLU A 129 -10.06 1.42 4.80
N GLY A 130 -9.40 1.13 5.93
CA GLY A 130 -10.06 0.76 7.18
C GLY A 130 -10.42 -0.74 7.33
N TYR A 131 -10.06 -1.59 6.37
CA TYR A 131 -10.32 -3.03 6.37
C TYR A 131 -9.28 -3.80 7.19
N TYR A 132 -9.23 -3.54 8.49
CA TYR A 132 -8.17 -4.00 9.38
C TYR A 132 -8.06 -5.53 9.50
N ASP A 133 -9.18 -6.26 9.59
CA ASP A 133 -9.12 -7.73 9.66
C ASP A 133 -8.62 -8.33 8.33
N ALA A 134 -8.96 -7.70 7.19
CA ALA A 134 -8.47 -8.11 5.89
C ALA A 134 -6.96 -7.83 5.74
N ARG A 135 -6.46 -6.71 6.28
CA ARG A 135 -5.02 -6.46 6.41
C ARG A 135 -4.35 -7.57 7.22
N GLU A 136 -4.87 -7.91 8.40
CA GLU A 136 -4.29 -8.96 9.24
C GLU A 136 -4.28 -10.32 8.51
N LEU A 137 -5.30 -10.62 7.70
CA LEU A 137 -5.32 -11.81 6.86
C LEU A 137 -4.16 -11.84 5.86
N LYS A 138 -3.85 -10.71 5.21
CA LYS A 138 -2.71 -10.60 4.27
C LYS A 138 -1.36 -10.72 4.97
N ILE A 139 -1.23 -10.11 6.15
CA ILE A 139 -0.03 -10.26 6.99
C ILE A 139 0.16 -11.72 7.41
N GLN A 140 -0.91 -12.40 7.84
CA GLN A 140 -0.85 -13.82 8.23
C GLN A 140 -0.47 -14.71 7.03
N GLN A 141 -1.04 -14.47 5.85
CA GLN A 141 -0.66 -15.17 4.62
C GLN A 141 0.82 -15.00 4.31
N LEU A 142 1.35 -13.78 4.44
CA LEU A 142 2.77 -13.51 4.23
C LEU A 142 3.63 -14.23 5.28
N GLN A 143 3.26 -14.18 6.56
CA GLN A 143 3.96 -14.91 7.62
C GLN A 143 4.00 -16.42 7.35
N GLN A 144 2.89 -17.03 6.92
CA GLN A 144 2.83 -18.46 6.56
C GLN A 144 3.68 -18.83 5.33
N LYS A 145 4.04 -17.85 4.49
CA LYS A 145 4.95 -18.07 3.36
C LYS A 145 6.42 -17.95 3.76
N LEU A 146 6.72 -17.19 4.81
CA LEU A 146 8.08 -16.90 5.26
C LEU A 146 8.59 -17.88 6.34
N TYR A 147 7.68 -18.55 7.06
CA TYR A 147 7.97 -19.50 8.14
C TYR A 147 7.27 -20.84 7.89
#